data_AF-A0A444KKG5-F1
#
_entry.id   AF-A0A444KKG5-F1
#
_cell.length_a   1.000
_cell.length_b   1.000
_cell.length_c   1.000
_cell.angle_alpha   90.00
_cell.angle_beta   90.00
_cell.angle_gamma   90.00
#
_symmetry.space_group_name_H-M   'P 1'
#
loop_
_entity.id
_entity.type
_entity.pdbx_description
1 polymer ?
#
loop_
_entity_poly.entity_id
_entity_poly.type
_entity_poly.pdbx_seq_one_letter_code
_entity_poly.pdbx_strand_id
1 'polypeptide(L)'
;MKAPTNRRRAIAKALTTLLPLAPYADIEKIRADAGSARLHNLPASISVWLATIAHIRHVHTDYEKLLAEGYDRDSARFFVIEQTNIVLTRWRATRLLESEDEDDE
;
A
#
# COMPACT_ATOMS: atom_id res chain seq x y z
N MET A 1 -2.13 -17.20 -24.79
CA MET A 1 -1.91 -16.19 -23.73
C MET A 1 -3.17 -15.36 -23.51
N LYS A 2 -3.92 -15.60 -22.42
CA LYS A 2 -5.09 -14.79 -21.97
C LYS A 2 -4.71 -13.85 -20.80
N ALA A 3 -3.39 -13.60 -20.67
CA ALA A 3 -2.72 -13.15 -19.45
C ALA A 3 -3.00 -11.70 -19.00
N PRO A 4 -3.13 -10.68 -19.87
CA PRO A 4 -3.25 -9.30 -19.39
C PRO A 4 -4.62 -9.02 -18.77
N THR A 5 -5.70 -9.62 -19.26
CA THR A 5 -7.07 -9.39 -18.77
C THR A 5 -7.34 -10.12 -17.45
N ASN A 6 -6.84 -11.34 -17.29
CA ASN A 6 -6.98 -12.08 -16.04
C ASN A 6 -6.24 -11.40 -14.88
N ARG A 7 -5.00 -10.93 -15.10
CA ARG A 7 -4.25 -10.19 -14.07
C ARG A 7 -4.93 -8.88 -13.69
N ARG A 8 -5.37 -8.09 -14.68
CA ARG A 8 -6.11 -6.83 -14.42
C ARG A 8 -7.38 -7.08 -13.60
N ARG A 9 -8.14 -8.13 -13.92
CA ARG A 9 -9.33 -8.53 -13.14
C ARG A 9 -8.97 -8.95 -11.71
N ALA A 10 -7.88 -9.69 -11.53
CA ALA A 10 -7.42 -10.09 -10.20
C ALA A 10 -6.98 -8.89 -9.34
N ILE A 11 -6.29 -7.92 -9.94
CA ILE A 11 -5.92 -6.65 -9.27
C ILE A 11 -7.17 -5.86 -8.89
N ALA A 12 -8.13 -5.72 -9.79
CA ALA A 12 -9.39 -5.02 -9.51
C ALA A 12 -10.14 -5.67 -8.34
N LYS A 13 -10.26 -7.01 -8.33
CA LYS A 13 -10.88 -7.74 -7.22
C LYS A 13 -10.13 -7.52 -5.90
N ALA A 14 -8.80 -7.60 -5.92
CA ALA A 14 -7.97 -7.39 -4.74
C ALA A 14 -8.10 -5.97 -4.18
N LEU A 15 -8.18 -4.94 -5.04
CA LEU A 15 -8.42 -3.56 -4.62
C LEU A 15 -9.77 -3.39 -3.94
N THR A 16 -10.85 -3.93 -4.52
CA THR A 16 -12.19 -3.86 -3.91
C THR A 16 -12.24 -4.60 -2.58
N THR A 17 -11.56 -5.74 -2.46
CA THR A 17 -11.48 -6.46 -1.19
C THR A 17 -10.67 -5.69 -0.15
N LEU A 18 -9.49 -5.17 -0.53
CA LEU A 18 -8.58 -4.53 0.43
C LEU A 18 -9.03 -3.13 0.84
N LEU A 19 -9.53 -2.31 -0.09
CA LEU A 19 -9.70 -0.85 0.07
C LEU A 19 -11.11 -0.37 -0.34
N PRO A 20 -12.17 -0.80 0.35
CA PRO A 20 -13.54 -0.55 -0.09
C PRO A 20 -13.95 0.93 -0.11
N LEU A 21 -13.32 1.79 0.70
CA LEU A 21 -13.63 3.23 0.77
C LEU A 21 -12.47 4.15 0.39
N ALA A 22 -11.41 3.64 -0.25
CA ALA A 22 -10.32 4.50 -0.70
C ALA A 22 -10.78 5.43 -1.85
N PRO A 23 -10.32 6.69 -1.89
CA PRO A 23 -10.65 7.61 -2.97
C PRO A 23 -10.21 7.09 -4.34
N TYR A 24 -10.99 7.44 -5.38
CA TYR A 24 -10.71 6.97 -6.75
C TYR A 24 -9.32 7.37 -7.25
N ALA A 25 -8.86 8.58 -6.94
CA ALA A 25 -7.54 9.08 -7.35
C ALA A 25 -6.41 8.20 -6.78
N ASP A 26 -6.50 7.81 -5.52
CA ASP A 26 -5.54 6.91 -4.87
C ASP A 26 -5.62 5.49 -5.46
N ILE A 27 -6.84 4.96 -5.63
CA ILE A 27 -7.07 3.64 -6.21
C ILE A 27 -6.45 3.51 -7.61
N GLU A 28 -6.55 4.53 -8.45
CA GLU A 28 -6.01 4.47 -9.82
C GLU A 28 -4.48 4.46 -9.81
N LYS A 29 -3.84 5.19 -8.89
CA LYS A 29 -2.38 5.15 -8.70
C LYS A 29 -1.92 3.77 -8.22
N ILE A 30 -2.55 3.25 -7.16
CA ILE A 30 -2.24 1.92 -6.61
C ILE A 30 -2.46 0.83 -7.67
N ARG A 31 -3.52 0.92 -8.46
CA ARG A 31 -3.80 -0.02 -9.56
C ARG A 31 -2.69 -0.05 -10.60
N ALA A 32 -2.23 1.13 -11.04
CA ALA A 32 -1.15 1.22 -12.01
C ALA A 32 0.14 0.59 -11.47
N ASP A 33 0.49 0.90 -10.22
CA ASP A 33 1.72 0.41 -9.59
C ASP A 33 1.68 -1.09 -9.32
N ALA A 34 0.55 -1.63 -8.84
CA ALA A 34 0.34 -3.07 -8.66
C ALA A 34 0.37 -3.85 -10.00
N GLY A 35 0.03 -3.17 -11.10
CA GLY A 35 0.10 -3.70 -12.46
C GLY A 35 1.48 -3.63 -13.10
N SER A 36 2.45 -2.97 -12.47
CA SER A 36 3.77 -2.71 -13.04
C SER A 36 4.58 -3.99 -13.30
N ALA A 37 5.55 -3.89 -14.21
CA ALA A 37 6.49 -4.98 -14.50
C ALA A 37 7.35 -5.37 -13.29
N ARG A 38 7.49 -4.53 -12.26
CA ARG A 38 8.23 -4.91 -11.05
C ARG A 38 7.48 -5.92 -10.18
N LEU A 39 6.15 -5.82 -10.14
CA LEU A 39 5.28 -6.63 -9.28
C LEU A 39 4.57 -7.77 -10.03
N HIS A 40 4.79 -7.90 -11.34
CA HIS A 40 4.03 -8.83 -12.19
C HIS A 40 4.13 -10.32 -11.79
N ASN A 41 5.23 -10.71 -11.14
CA ASN A 41 5.48 -12.08 -10.70
C ASN A 41 4.84 -12.42 -9.35
N LEU A 42 4.32 -11.42 -8.63
CA LEU A 42 3.66 -11.62 -7.34
C LEU A 42 2.15 -11.89 -7.53
N PRO A 43 1.51 -12.61 -6.59
CA PRO A 43 0.06 -12.67 -6.51
C PRO A 43 -0.55 -11.26 -6.51
N ALA A 44 -1.73 -11.10 -7.12
CA ALA A 44 -2.36 -9.79 -7.25
C ALA A 44 -2.65 -9.13 -5.90
N SER A 45 -3.05 -9.91 -4.89
CA SER A 45 -3.27 -9.42 -3.52
C SER A 45 -2.00 -8.84 -2.89
N ILE A 46 -0.86 -9.53 -3.06
CA ILE A 46 0.44 -9.05 -2.56
C ILE A 46 0.90 -7.81 -3.32
N SER A 47 0.73 -7.79 -4.65
CA SER A 47 1.07 -6.62 -5.48
C SER A 47 0.27 -5.39 -5.05
N VAL A 48 -1.03 -5.56 -4.81
CA VAL A 48 -1.93 -4.50 -4.34
C VAL A 48 -1.54 -4.04 -2.93
N TRP A 49 -1.25 -4.97 -2.01
CA TRP A 49 -0.80 -4.62 -0.66
C TRP A 49 0.48 -3.77 -0.68
N LEU A 50 1.51 -4.22 -1.39
CA LEU A 50 2.79 -3.49 -1.47
C LEU A 50 2.63 -2.12 -2.14
N ALA A 51 1.85 -2.04 -3.22
CA ALA A 51 1.56 -0.77 -3.88
C ALA A 51 0.76 0.18 -2.98
N THR A 52 -0.17 -0.34 -2.19
CA THR A 52 -0.97 0.43 -1.23
C THR A 52 -0.08 1.03 -0.15
N ILE A 53 0.75 0.21 0.51
CA ILE A 53 1.65 0.68 1.57
C ILE A 53 2.65 1.70 1.03
N ALA A 54 3.23 1.46 -0.15
CA ALA A 54 4.10 2.42 -0.79
C ALA A 54 3.37 3.74 -1.06
N HIS A 55 2.19 3.70 -1.67
CA HIS A 55 1.41 4.90 -1.99
C HIS A 55 1.02 5.69 -0.74
N ILE A 56 0.47 5.04 0.29
CA ILE A 56 0.11 5.69 1.55
C ILE A 56 1.34 6.35 2.17
N ARG A 57 2.45 5.60 2.27
CA ARG A 57 3.70 6.12 2.83
C ARG A 57 4.21 7.35 2.09
N HIS A 58 4.19 7.37 0.76
CA HIS A 58 4.74 8.50 0.01
C HIS A 58 3.79 9.70 -0.07
N VAL A 59 2.47 9.49 0.01
CA VAL A 59 1.47 10.53 -0.30
C VAL A 59 0.72 11.03 0.93
N HIS A 60 0.51 10.17 1.92
CA HIS A 60 -0.39 10.43 3.05
C HIS A 60 0.33 10.43 4.40
N THR A 61 1.66 10.43 4.41
CA THR A 61 2.45 10.50 5.65
C THR A 61 3.65 11.44 5.53
N ASP A 62 4.32 11.70 6.64
CA ASP A 62 5.54 12.51 6.70
C ASP A 62 6.79 11.82 6.13
N TYR A 63 6.67 10.67 5.45
CA TYR A 63 7.83 9.88 4.99
C TYR A 63 8.82 10.70 4.14
N GLU A 64 8.33 11.45 3.15
CA GLU A 64 9.18 12.26 2.27
C GLU A 64 9.87 13.39 3.05
N LYS A 65 9.19 13.94 4.05
CA LYS A 65 9.75 14.97 4.93
C LYS A 65 10.87 14.39 5.80
N LEU A 66 10.66 13.22 6.41
CA LEU A 66 11.68 12.54 7.21
C LEU A 66 12.94 12.22 6.39
N LEU A 67 12.77 11.77 5.14
CA LEU A 67 13.91 11.56 4.24
C LEU A 67 14.66 12.87 3.93
N ALA A 68 13.93 13.97 3.71
CA ALA A 68 14.54 15.27 3.47
C ALA A 68 15.28 15.83 4.70
N GLU A 69 14.84 15.47 5.90
CA GLU A 69 15.48 15.80 7.18
C GLU A 69 16.71 14.92 7.49
N GLY A 70 17.00 13.91 6.65
CA GLY A 70 18.19 13.07 6.75
C GLY A 70 18.00 11.77 7.53
N TYR A 71 16.76 11.40 7.86
CA TYR A 71 16.47 10.06 8.40
C TYR A 71 16.75 8.99 7.34
N ASP A 72 17.27 7.85 7.77
CA ASP A 72 17.38 6.69 6.90
C ASP A 72 15.98 6.11 6.59
N ARG A 73 15.93 5.22 5.59
CA ARG A 73 14.66 4.69 5.10
C ARG A 73 13.94 3.80 6.11
N ASP A 74 14.67 3.09 6.96
CA ASP A 74 14.08 2.15 7.91
C ASP A 74 13.53 2.93 9.11
N SER A 75 14.28 3.90 9.63
CA SER A 75 13.76 4.87 10.61
C SER A 75 12.52 5.61 10.09
N ALA A 76 12.58 6.14 8.87
CA ALA A 76 11.44 6.86 8.30
C ALA A 76 10.22 5.95 8.07
N ARG A 77 10.42 4.65 7.77
CA ARG A 77 9.31 3.68 7.66
C ARG A 77 8.68 3.40 9.02
N PHE A 78 9.50 3.27 10.07
CA PHE A 78 9.03 3.04 11.42
C PHE A 78 8.15 4.19 11.92
N PHE A 79 8.61 5.44 11.78
CA PHE A 79 7.87 6.62 12.27
C PHE A 79 6.51 6.86 11.60
N VAL A 80 6.27 6.31 10.41
CA VAL A 80 5.04 6.55 9.65
C VAL A 80 4.05 5.38 9.71
N ILE A 81 4.32 4.34 10.51
CA ILE A 81 3.41 3.18 10.64
C ILE A 81 2.04 3.63 11.16
N GLU A 82 2.00 4.44 12.22
CA GLU A 82 0.74 4.93 12.78
C GLU A 82 -0.06 5.75 11.76
N GLN A 83 0.59 6.72 11.09
CA GLN A 83 -0.03 7.52 10.04
C GLN A 83 -0.58 6.64 8.90
N THR A 84 0.17 5.59 8.54
CA THR A 84 -0.26 4.60 7.54
C THR A 84 -1.52 3.87 7.98
N ASN A 85 -1.59 3.40 9.22
CA ASN A 85 -2.75 2.71 9.78
C ASN A 85 -3.97 3.61 9.95
N ILE A 86 -3.79 4.90 10.22
CA ILE A 86 -4.88 5.89 10.22
C ILE A 86 -5.53 5.97 8.83
N VAL A 87 -4.72 6.04 7.77
CA VAL A 87 -5.22 6.10 6.38
C VAL A 87 -5.91 4.79 5.99
N LEU A 88 -5.29 3.64 6.29
CA LEU A 88 -5.89 2.32 6.05
C LEU A 88 -7.24 2.18 6.76
N THR A 89 -7.33 2.61 8.02
CA THR A 89 -8.58 2.59 8.80
C THR A 89 -9.64 3.50 8.18
N ARG A 90 -9.26 4.72 7.77
CA ARG A 90 -10.16 5.66 7.09
C ARG A 90 -10.71 5.08 5.78
N TRP A 91 -9.89 4.32 5.06
CA TRP A 91 -10.28 3.64 3.82
C TRP A 91 -11.00 2.30 4.06
N ARG A 92 -11.26 1.96 5.34
CA ARG A 92 -11.87 0.69 5.78
C ARG A 92 -11.11 -0.52 5.27
N ALA A 93 -9.78 -0.45 5.32
CA ALA A 93 -8.95 -1.52 4.83
C ALA A 93 -9.18 -2.82 5.61
N THR A 94 -9.17 -3.96 4.93
CA THR A 94 -9.37 -5.27 5.57
C THR A 94 -8.10 -5.84 6.21
N ARG A 95 -7.01 -5.07 6.19
CA ARG A 95 -5.70 -5.40 6.74
C ARG A 95 -5.01 -4.11 7.18
N LEU A 96 -4.36 -4.15 8.34
CA LEU A 96 -3.50 -3.09 8.85
C LEU A 96 -2.01 -3.50 8.78
N LEU A 97 -1.13 -2.52 8.91
CA LEU A 97 0.30 -2.72 8.98
C LEU A 97 0.67 -2.98 10.45
N GLU A 98 1.28 -4.13 10.73
CA GLU A 98 1.77 -4.48 12.07
C GLU A 98 3.00 -3.63 12.41
N SER A 99 3.06 -3.10 13.64
CA SER A 99 4.27 -2.49 14.21
C SER A 99 5.04 -3.55 15.01
N GLU A 100 6.36 -3.55 14.91
CA GLU A 100 7.22 -4.47 15.68
C GLU A 100 7.08 -4.30 17.21
N ASP A 101 6.46 -3.20 17.67
CA ASP A 101 6.22 -2.92 19.10
C ASP A 101 5.01 -3.66 19.71
N GLU A 102 4.15 -4.30 18.90
CA GLU A 102 2.91 -4.95 19.41
C GLU A 102 3.12 -6.39 19.95
N ASP A 103 4.31 -6.98 19.79
CA ASP A 103 4.61 -8.39 20.16
C ASP A 103 5.27 -8.55 21.56
N ASP A 104 5.41 -7.47 22.35
CA ASP A 104 6.11 -7.46 23.65
C ASP A 104 5.18 -7.53 24.91
N GLU A 105 3.96 -8.10 24.80
CA GLU A 105 3.06 -8.38 25.94
C GLU A 105 2.86 -9.88 26.26
#